data_AF-A0A9Q0WAP5-F1
#
_entry.id   AF-A0A9Q0WAP5-F1
#
_cell.length_a   1.000
_cell.length_b   1.000
_cell.length_c   1.000
_cell.angle_alpha   90.00
_cell.angle_beta   90.00
_cell.angle_gamma   90.00
#
_symmetry.space_group_name_H-M   'P 1'
#
loop_
_entity.id
_entity.type
_entity.pdbx_description
1 polymer ?
#
loop_
_entity_poly.entity_id
_entity_poly.type
_entity_poly.pdbx_seq_one_letter_code
_entity_poly.pdbx_strand_id
1 'polypeptide(L)'
;MSKLMLACCKVYISESRNKVALESIERAAKLFPEAPIVNKFEDLTYNRVGYTLVSSLAQKSSLDPCALKGAVLSMVKAALETIDFGSHCGSHPRLGVVDHICFHPLAHSSLDQAAGIAKSLAVDVGSSLQGSSPLNLSVICGICCS
;
A
#
# COMPACT_ATOMS: atom_id res chain seq x y z
N MET A 1 -25.45 -14.62 12.78
CA MET A 1 -24.62 -13.39 12.65
C MET A 1 -23.56 -13.66 11.61
N SER A 2 -23.50 -12.89 10.52
CA SER A 2 -22.40 -12.99 9.55
C SER A 2 -21.10 -12.54 10.20
N LYS A 3 -20.05 -13.38 10.15
CA LYS A 3 -18.74 -13.03 10.68
C LYS A 3 -18.16 -11.86 9.88
N LEU A 4 -17.78 -10.79 10.57
CA LEU A 4 -17.09 -9.67 9.96
C LEU A 4 -15.65 -10.10 9.61
N MET A 5 -15.32 -10.04 8.33
CA MET A 5 -13.97 -10.33 7.82
C MET A 5 -13.38 -9.03 7.30
N LEU A 6 -12.25 -8.61 7.88
CA LEU A 6 -11.57 -7.36 7.56
C LEU A 6 -10.08 -7.64 7.35
N ALA A 7 -9.40 -6.79 6.61
CA ALA A 7 -7.96 -6.72 6.63
C ALA A 7 -7.54 -5.26 6.63
N CYS A 8 -6.36 -4.99 7.18
CA CYS A 8 -5.70 -3.70 6.97
C CYS A 8 -4.41 -3.86 6.19
N CYS A 9 -4.03 -2.80 5.49
CA CYS A 9 -2.75 -2.69 4.82
C CYS A 9 -2.05 -1.43 5.31
N LYS A 10 -0.78 -1.60 5.72
CA LYS A 10 0.13 -0.49 6.00
C LYS A 10 1.04 -0.29 4.81
N VAL A 11 1.02 0.92 4.23
CA VAL A 11 1.86 1.31 3.09
C VAL A 11 2.81 2.40 3.56
N TYR A 12 4.10 2.15 3.43
CA TYR A 12 5.13 3.11 3.77
C TYR A 12 5.80 3.66 2.51
N ILE A 13 5.80 4.98 2.39
CA ILE A 13 6.32 5.70 1.22
C ILE A 13 7.43 6.64 1.71
N SER A 14 8.55 6.64 1.00
CA SER A 14 9.71 7.49 1.24
C SER A 14 9.44 8.91 0.71
N GLU A 15 8.45 9.58 1.28
CA GLU A 15 8.14 10.99 1.04
C GLU A 15 7.22 11.50 2.17
N SER A 16 7.41 12.75 2.61
CA SER A 16 6.54 13.42 3.60
C SER A 16 6.42 14.94 3.38
N ARG A 17 7.24 15.51 2.49
CA ARG A 17 7.40 16.95 2.26
C ARG A 17 6.71 17.39 0.98
N ASN A 18 6.78 16.58 -0.08
CA ASN A 18 6.12 16.88 -1.36
C ASN A 18 4.60 16.66 -1.28
N LYS A 19 3.88 17.71 -0.85
CA LYS A 19 2.42 17.67 -0.68
C LYS A 19 1.66 17.29 -1.96
N VAL A 20 2.12 17.72 -3.13
CA VAL A 20 1.47 17.42 -4.41
C VAL A 20 1.54 15.93 -4.72
N ALA A 21 2.69 15.30 -4.47
CA ALA A 21 2.84 13.85 -4.59
C ALA A 21 1.95 13.10 -3.59
N LEU A 22 1.94 13.53 -2.31
CA LEU A 22 1.11 12.93 -1.27
C LEU A 22 -0.39 13.02 -1.60
N GLU A 23 -0.86 14.18 -2.05
CA GLU A 23 -2.25 14.37 -2.49
C GLU A 23 -2.59 13.49 -3.70
N SER A 24 -1.66 13.29 -4.63
CA SER A 24 -1.85 12.37 -5.76
C SER A 24 -2.05 10.93 -5.28
N ILE A 25 -1.21 10.47 -4.34
CA ILE A 25 -1.29 9.14 -3.73
C ILE A 25 -2.62 8.97 -2.96
N GLU A 26 -3.01 9.94 -2.16
CA GLU A 26 -4.27 9.91 -1.41
C GLU A 26 -5.49 9.91 -2.35
N ARG A 27 -5.44 10.66 -3.46
CA ARG A 27 -6.50 10.63 -4.49
C ARG A 27 -6.61 9.26 -5.16
N ALA A 28 -5.49 8.60 -5.42
CA ALA A 28 -5.48 7.25 -5.97
C ALA A 28 -6.21 6.25 -5.05
N ALA A 29 -6.00 6.35 -3.73
CA ALA A 29 -6.71 5.52 -2.75
C ALA A 29 -8.22 5.81 -2.71
N LYS A 30 -8.62 7.08 -2.85
CA LYS A 30 -10.03 7.52 -2.83
C LYS A 30 -10.88 6.95 -3.96
N LEU A 31 -10.27 6.41 -5.03
CA LEU A 31 -10.97 5.67 -6.08
C LEU A 31 -11.59 4.35 -5.58
N PHE A 32 -11.22 3.92 -4.36
CA PHE A 32 -11.68 2.68 -3.73
C PHE A 32 -12.38 2.99 -2.40
N PRO A 33 -13.66 3.41 -2.42
CA PRO A 33 -14.42 3.74 -1.21
C PRO A 33 -14.52 2.60 -0.19
N GLU A 34 -14.34 1.35 -0.63
CA GLU A 34 -14.40 0.15 0.20
C GLU A 34 -13.08 -0.13 0.96
N ALA A 35 -12.01 0.58 0.62
CA ALA A 35 -10.70 0.50 1.26
C ALA A 35 -10.23 1.89 1.72
N PRO A 36 -10.96 2.58 2.62
CA PRO A 36 -10.58 3.91 3.07
C PRO A 36 -9.24 3.92 3.79
N ILE A 37 -8.52 5.04 3.66
CA ILE A 37 -7.41 5.38 4.54
C ILE A 37 -8.00 5.76 5.91
N VAL A 38 -7.68 4.98 6.93
CA VAL A 38 -8.12 5.20 8.31
C VAL A 38 -7.08 5.91 9.17
N ASN A 39 -5.82 5.89 8.74
CA ASN A 39 -4.73 6.57 9.42
C ASN A 39 -3.66 7.03 8.43
N LYS A 40 -3.10 8.21 8.69
CA LYS A 40 -1.93 8.77 8.01
C LYS A 40 -0.94 9.22 9.09
N PHE A 41 0.29 8.74 9.00
CA PHE A 41 1.37 9.10 9.90
C PHE A 41 2.53 9.70 9.09
N GLU A 42 2.80 10.99 9.30
CA GLU A 42 3.85 11.73 8.59
C GLU A 42 5.05 11.95 9.51
N ASP A 43 6.23 11.53 9.07
CA ASP A 43 7.50 11.77 9.77
C ASP A 43 8.45 12.60 8.88
N LEU A 44 8.54 13.89 9.20
CA LEU A 44 9.36 14.86 8.47
C LEU A 44 10.86 14.60 8.63
N THR A 45 11.28 14.03 9.76
CA THR A 45 12.69 13.73 10.04
C THR A 45 13.13 12.54 9.19
N TYR A 46 12.29 11.51 9.15
CA TYR A 46 12.52 10.30 8.37
C TYR A 46 12.26 10.50 6.88
N ASN A 47 11.58 11.59 6.52
CA ASN A 47 10.99 11.85 5.23
C ASN A 47 10.15 10.66 4.73
N ARG A 48 9.22 10.21 5.57
CA ARG A 48 8.45 9.00 5.33
C ARG A 48 7.01 9.19 5.78
N VAL A 49 6.08 8.69 5.00
CA VAL A 49 4.66 8.62 5.37
C VAL A 49 4.21 7.17 5.47
N GLY A 50 3.42 6.87 6.48
CA GLY A 50 2.72 5.60 6.65
C GLY A 50 1.22 5.79 6.48
N TYR A 51 0.61 5.11 5.52
CA TYR A 51 -0.84 5.04 5.36
C TYR A 51 -1.36 3.71 5.88
N THR A 52 -2.49 3.73 6.58
CA THR A 52 -3.23 2.52 6.95
C THR A 52 -4.57 2.52 6.25
N LEU A 53 -4.82 1.49 5.46
CA LEU A 53 -6.09 1.25 4.78
C LEU A 53 -6.78 0.06 5.44
N VAL A 54 -8.11 0.07 5.51
CA VAL A 54 -8.91 -1.05 6.03
C VAL A 54 -10.01 -1.38 5.03
N SER A 55 -10.25 -2.66 4.77
CA SER A 55 -11.32 -3.11 3.88
C SER A 55 -11.98 -4.37 4.42
N SER A 56 -13.24 -4.58 4.05
CA SER A 56 -13.86 -5.90 4.20
C SER A 56 -13.28 -6.89 3.19
N LEU A 57 -13.12 -8.13 3.66
CA LEU A 57 -12.81 -9.30 2.84
C LEU A 57 -14.05 -10.17 2.57
N ALA A 58 -15.24 -9.68 2.94
CA ALA A 58 -16.48 -10.40 2.67
C ALA A 58 -16.61 -10.63 1.17
N GLN A 59 -16.76 -11.89 0.77
CA GLN A 59 -16.82 -12.29 -0.63
C GLN A 59 -18.08 -11.71 -1.28
N LYS A 60 -17.91 -10.74 -2.18
CA LYS A 60 -19.01 -10.21 -3.01
C LYS A 60 -19.22 -11.02 -4.28
N SER A 61 -18.16 -11.67 -4.79
CA SER A 61 -18.13 -12.67 -5.87
C SER A 61 -16.67 -13.12 -6.04
N SER A 62 -16.39 -14.30 -6.63
CA SER A 62 -15.00 -14.71 -6.94
C SER A 62 -14.34 -13.83 -8.02
N LEU A 63 -15.14 -13.01 -8.71
CA LEU A 63 -14.73 -12.12 -9.78
C LEU A 63 -14.46 -10.68 -9.31
N ASP A 64 -14.88 -10.31 -8.10
CA ASP A 64 -14.67 -8.95 -7.62
C ASP A 64 -13.22 -8.76 -7.14
N PRO A 65 -12.47 -7.81 -7.74
CA PRO A 65 -11.11 -7.54 -7.30
C PRO A 65 -11.13 -7.00 -5.87
N CYS A 66 -10.24 -7.53 -5.01
CA CYS A 66 -10.09 -7.07 -3.64
C CYS A 66 -9.79 -5.56 -3.61
N ALA A 67 -10.74 -4.76 -3.09
CA ALA A 67 -10.65 -3.31 -3.05
C ALA A 67 -9.37 -2.83 -2.34
N LEU A 68 -8.97 -3.51 -1.25
CA LEU A 68 -7.73 -3.22 -0.55
C LEU A 68 -6.49 -3.35 -1.45
N LYS A 69 -6.45 -4.42 -2.26
CA LYS A 69 -5.35 -4.64 -3.22
C LYS A 69 -5.34 -3.54 -4.28
N GLY A 70 -6.51 -3.24 -4.86
CA GLY A 70 -6.67 -2.22 -5.89
C GLY A 70 -6.23 -0.83 -5.42
N ALA A 71 -6.68 -0.43 -4.23
CA ALA A 71 -6.30 0.82 -3.59
C ALA A 71 -4.78 0.92 -3.40
N VAL A 72 -4.17 -0.10 -2.80
CA VAL A 72 -2.73 -0.12 -2.55
C VAL A 72 -1.94 -0.10 -3.86
N LEU A 73 -2.34 -0.88 -4.88
CA LEU A 73 -1.69 -0.87 -6.19
C LEU A 73 -1.77 0.51 -6.85
N SER A 74 -2.93 1.18 -6.76
CA SER A 74 -3.12 2.52 -7.31
C SER A 74 -2.25 3.57 -6.59
N MET A 75 -2.16 3.48 -5.25
CA MET A 75 -1.24 4.30 -4.47
C MET A 75 0.22 4.08 -4.84
N VAL A 76 0.64 2.82 -5.05
CA VAL A 76 2.01 2.48 -5.48
C VAL A 76 2.33 3.11 -6.83
N LYS A 77 1.43 2.99 -7.82
CA LYS A 77 1.60 3.60 -9.14
C LYS A 77 1.74 5.12 -9.05
N ALA A 78 0.81 5.77 -8.33
CA ALA A 78 0.86 7.22 -8.13
C ALA A 78 2.15 7.66 -7.43
N ALA A 79 2.64 6.91 -6.44
CA ALA A 79 3.89 7.22 -5.75
C ALA A 79 5.09 7.16 -6.70
N LEU A 80 5.20 6.09 -7.49
CA LEU A 80 6.28 5.89 -8.45
C LEU A 80 6.28 6.91 -9.60
N GLU A 81 5.10 7.41 -9.98
CA GLU A 81 4.95 8.43 -11.02
C GLU A 81 5.27 9.86 -10.53
N THR A 82 5.07 10.14 -9.23
CA THR A 82 5.12 11.51 -8.70
C THR A 82 6.33 11.81 -7.82
N ILE A 83 7.00 10.78 -7.30
CA ILE A 83 8.16 10.94 -6.41
C ILE A 83 9.45 10.71 -7.19
N ASP A 84 10.29 11.74 -7.23
CA ASP A 84 11.68 11.61 -7.66
C ASP A 84 12.53 11.06 -6.50
N PHE A 85 12.87 9.77 -6.58
CA PHE A 85 13.70 9.14 -5.57
C PHE A 85 15.17 9.59 -5.62
N GLY A 86 15.65 10.10 -6.75
CA GLY A 86 17.04 10.53 -6.91
C GLY A 86 17.41 11.73 -6.05
N SER A 87 16.43 12.60 -5.77
CA SER A 87 16.57 13.76 -4.89
C SER A 87 16.12 13.50 -3.45
N HIS A 88 15.65 12.29 -3.15
CA HIS A 88 15.11 11.97 -1.83
C HIS A 88 16.19 11.94 -0.73
N CYS A 89 15.98 12.72 0.33
CA CYS A 89 16.83 12.75 1.52
C CYS A 89 16.03 12.69 2.83
N GLY A 90 16.29 11.64 3.62
CA GLY A 90 15.72 11.41 4.95
C GLY A 90 16.64 10.50 5.79
N SER A 91 16.44 10.46 7.12
CA SER A 91 17.30 9.68 8.02
C SER A 91 16.90 8.21 8.15
N HIS A 92 15.75 7.80 7.63
CA HIS A 92 15.30 6.40 7.65
C HIS A 92 15.98 5.60 6.52
N PRO A 93 16.53 4.40 6.80
CA PRO A 93 16.97 3.48 5.75
C PRO A 93 15.81 3.11 4.84
N ARG A 94 15.98 3.16 3.53
CA ARG A 94 14.90 2.84 2.59
C ARG A 94 15.43 2.06 1.40
N LEU A 95 14.55 1.25 0.81
CA LEU A 95 14.87 0.45 -0.36
C LEU A 95 14.39 1.09 -1.67
N GLY A 96 13.29 1.85 -1.63
CA GLY A 96 12.73 2.53 -2.79
C GLY A 96 11.68 3.58 -2.42
N VAL A 97 10.96 4.08 -3.44
CA VAL A 97 9.86 5.03 -3.26
C VAL A 97 8.79 4.46 -2.33
N VAL A 98 8.36 3.22 -2.58
CA VAL A 98 7.49 2.47 -1.68
C VAL A 98 8.34 1.43 -0.96
N ASP A 99 8.58 1.66 0.32
CA ASP A 99 9.56 0.91 1.10
C ASP A 99 9.00 -0.41 1.64
N HIS A 100 7.78 -0.36 2.16
CA HIS A 100 7.16 -1.52 2.80
C HIS A 100 5.63 -1.49 2.64
N ILE A 101 5.07 -2.63 2.26
CA ILE A 101 3.63 -2.88 2.21
C ILE A 101 3.36 -4.10 3.06
N CYS A 102 2.49 -3.97 4.07
CA CYS A 102 2.20 -5.06 4.99
C CYS A 102 0.71 -5.27 5.16
N PHE A 103 0.25 -6.48 4.90
CA PHE A 103 -1.14 -6.88 5.13
C PHE A 103 -1.30 -7.55 6.49
N HIS A 104 -2.33 -7.14 7.22
CA HIS A 104 -2.68 -7.71 8.51
C HIS A 104 -4.13 -8.23 8.47
N PRO A 105 -4.36 -9.49 8.84
CA PRO A 105 -5.72 -9.99 9.04
C PRO A 105 -6.37 -9.27 10.22
N LEU A 106 -7.65 -8.93 10.11
CA LEU A 106 -8.44 -8.32 11.19
C LEU A 106 -9.75 -9.10 11.39
N ALA A 107 -10.26 -9.08 12.62
CA ALA A 107 -11.46 -9.80 13.03
C ALA A 107 -11.37 -11.31 12.68
N HIS A 108 -12.23 -11.83 11.79
CA HIS A 108 -12.29 -13.26 11.46
C HIS A 108 -11.54 -13.66 10.18
N SER A 109 -10.72 -12.78 9.59
CA SER A 109 -9.87 -13.15 8.46
C SER A 109 -8.68 -14.00 8.90
N SER A 110 -8.22 -14.92 8.05
CA SER A 110 -7.01 -15.70 8.32
C SER A 110 -5.73 -15.05 7.78
N LEU A 111 -4.58 -15.48 8.30
CA LEU A 111 -3.28 -15.11 7.76
C LEU A 111 -3.12 -15.52 6.29
N ASP A 112 -3.65 -16.68 5.89
CA ASP A 112 -3.61 -17.15 4.50
C ASP A 112 -4.34 -16.20 3.54
N GLN A 113 -5.44 -15.59 3.99
CA GLN A 113 -6.16 -14.59 3.20
C GLN A 113 -5.32 -13.32 3.03
N ALA A 114 -4.72 -12.81 4.10
CA ALA A 114 -3.80 -11.68 4.02
C ALA A 114 -2.58 -11.99 3.13
N ALA A 115 -2.04 -13.21 3.24
CA ALA A 115 -0.94 -13.70 2.42
C ALA A 115 -1.29 -13.79 0.94
N GLY A 116 -2.50 -14.28 0.62
CA GLY A 116 -3.00 -14.34 -0.74
C GLY A 116 -3.09 -12.95 -1.38
N ILE A 117 -3.56 -11.95 -0.63
CA ILE A 117 -3.63 -10.56 -1.10
C ILE A 117 -2.22 -10.00 -1.30
N ALA A 118 -1.32 -10.18 -0.33
CA ALA A 118 0.07 -9.73 -0.41
C ALA A 118 0.81 -10.31 -1.63
N LYS A 119 0.66 -11.62 -1.87
CA LYS A 119 1.25 -12.32 -3.01
C LYS A 119 0.66 -11.83 -4.33
N SER A 120 -0.66 -11.68 -4.40
CA SER A 120 -1.32 -11.15 -5.60
C SER A 120 -0.88 -9.72 -5.90
N LEU A 121 -0.77 -8.86 -4.88
CA LEU A 121 -0.27 -7.49 -5.05
C LEU A 121 1.17 -7.50 -5.58
N ALA A 122 2.04 -8.32 -5.00
CA ALA A 122 3.45 -8.39 -5.41
C ALA A 122 3.59 -8.77 -6.89
N VAL A 123 2.77 -9.71 -7.37
CA VAL A 123 2.71 -10.08 -8.79
C VAL A 123 2.25 -8.89 -9.65
N ASP A 124 1.19 -8.19 -9.25
CA ASP A 124 0.66 -7.05 -10.01
C ASP A 124 1.65 -5.88 -10.06
N VAL A 125 2.33 -5.58 -8.95
CA VAL A 125 3.39 -4.57 -8.86
C VAL A 125 4.56 -4.95 -9.76
N GLY A 126 5.07 -6.19 -9.66
CA GLY A 126 6.17 -6.66 -10.50
C GLY A 126 5.84 -6.68 -11.99
N SER A 127 4.58 -6.98 -12.35
CA SER A 127 4.14 -7.06 -13.74
C SER A 127 3.85 -5.69 -14.36
N SER A 128 3.28 -4.77 -13.58
CA SER A 128 2.92 -3.42 -14.05
C SER A 128 4.13 -2.51 -14.29
N LEU A 129 5.31 -2.87 -13.76
CA LEU A 129 6.44 -1.93 -13.60
C LEU A 129 7.73 -2.43 -14.26
N GLN A 130 7.65 -3.36 -15.21
CA GLN A 130 8.81 -3.91 -15.95
C GLN A 130 9.60 -2.87 -16.77
N GLY A 131 9.15 -1.61 -16.84
CA GLY A 131 9.86 -0.51 -17.52
C GLY A 131 10.41 0.59 -16.60
N SER A 132 10.25 0.48 -15.28
CA SER A 132 10.72 1.50 -14.32
C SER A 132 12.19 1.25 -13.92
N SER A 133 12.98 2.31 -13.72
CA SER A 133 14.38 2.18 -13.30
C SER A 133 14.51 1.38 -11.99
N PRO A 134 15.50 0.48 -11.85
CA PRO A 134 15.61 -0.44 -10.71
C PRO A 134 15.72 0.24 -9.34
N LEU A 135 16.22 1.49 -9.30
CA LEU A 135 16.30 2.29 -8.07
C LEU A 135 14.93 2.74 -7.52
N ASN A 136 13.89 2.78 -8.36
CA ASN A 136 12.54 3.15 -7.92
C ASN A 136 11.74 1.92 -7.43
N LEU A 137 12.21 0.71 -7.72
CA LEU A 137 11.40 -0.51 -7.65
C LEU A 137 11.94 -1.54 -6.65
N SER A 138 12.10 -1.15 -5.40
CA SER A 138 12.30 -2.10 -4.30
C SER A 138 11.15 -1.98 -3.31
N VAL A 139 10.12 -2.79 -3.51
CA VAL A 139 8.95 -2.87 -2.63
C VAL A 139 9.00 -4.16 -1.84
N ILE A 140 9.12 -4.09 -0.51
CA ILE A 140 8.92 -5.26 0.34
C ILE A 140 7.42 -5.43 0.57
N CYS A 141 6.84 -6.52 0.05
CA CYS A 141 5.48 -6.93 0.36
C CYS A 141 5.52 -8.04 1.42
N GLY A 142 4.93 -7.78 2.59
CA GLY A 142 4.96 -8.68 3.74
C GLY A 142 3.58 -8.90 4.37
N ILE A 143 3.56 -9.79 5.36
CA ILE A 143 2.41 -10.10 6.20
C ILE A 143 2.89 -9.98 7.63
N CYS A 144 2.07 -9.45 8.53
CA CYS A 144 2.45 -9.33 9.93
C CYS A 144 1.28 -9.73 10.83
N CYS A 145 1.55 -10.68 11.74
CA CYS A 145 0.66 -11.00 12.84
C CYS A 145 0.80 -9.90 13.89
N SER A 146 -0.31 -9.32 14.31
CA SER A 146 -0.37 -8.46 15.51
C SER A 146 -0.99 -9.24 16.66
#